data_AF-A0A3C1PNE6-F1
#
_entry.id   AF-A0A3C1PNE6-F1
#
_cell.length_a   1.000
_cell.length_b   1.000
_cell.length_c   1.000
_cell.angle_alpha   90.00
_cell.angle_beta   90.00
_cell.angle_gamma   90.00
#
_symmetry.space_group_name_H-M   'P 1'
#
loop_
_entity.id
_entity.type
_entity.pdbx_description
1 polymer ?
#
loop_
_entity_poly.entity_id
_entity_poly.type
_entity_poly.pdbx_seq_one_letter_code
_entity_poly.pdbx_strand_id
1 'polypeptide(L)'
;ENRYSVYDSITLKSNKFYTRHESIGSLDGKNTKGLNEYLSTVRDNKNNLWFVTYRDGVWKYDGTKITHYTVQANAKDITLFSIYKDNNGDLWLGTHENGAYKFNGKKFEKFKP
;
A
#
# COMPACT_ATOMS: atom_id res chain seq x y z
N GLU A 1 -21.53 -4.40 2.56
CA GLU A 1 -20.29 -3.62 2.77
C GLU A 1 -19.36 -4.43 3.66
N ASN A 2 -18.09 -4.60 3.30
CA ASN A 2 -17.10 -5.28 4.15
C ASN A 2 -16.16 -4.23 4.76
N ARG A 3 -16.19 -4.06 6.09
CA ARG A 3 -15.47 -3.00 6.81
C ARG A 3 -14.39 -3.59 7.72
N TYR A 4 -13.14 -3.16 7.53
CA TYR A 4 -11.96 -3.46 8.36
C TYR A 4 -11.10 -2.14 8.41
N SER A 5 -10.80 -1.45 9.56
CA SER A 5 -10.29 -0.02 9.66
C SER A 5 -9.19 0.29 10.74
N VAL A 6 -8.28 1.30 10.72
CA VAL A 6 -6.99 1.28 11.53
C VAL A 6 -6.98 1.61 13.05
N TYR A 7 -6.20 0.87 13.88
CA TYR A 7 -5.83 1.29 15.25
C TYR A 7 -4.87 2.50 15.24
N ASP A 8 -5.31 3.57 15.90
CA ASP A 8 -4.47 4.48 16.69
C ASP A 8 -4.98 4.40 18.15
N SER A 9 -4.12 4.66 19.13
CA SER A 9 -4.38 4.70 20.57
C SER A 9 -5.63 5.49 20.98
N ILE A 10 -6.00 6.51 20.20
CA ILE A 10 -7.19 7.36 20.41
C ILE A 10 -8.50 6.64 19.98
N THR A 11 -8.40 5.60 19.15
CA THR A 11 -9.53 5.00 18.39
C THR A 11 -10.10 3.71 19.01
N LEU A 12 -9.86 3.47 20.31
CA LEU A 12 -10.26 2.26 21.06
C LEU A 12 -11.78 1.96 21.17
N LYS A 13 -12.64 2.69 20.45
CA LYS A 13 -14.11 2.51 20.42
C LYS A 13 -14.64 1.93 19.10
N SER A 14 -13.81 1.35 18.24
CA SER A 14 -14.27 0.73 16.97
C SER A 14 -13.51 -0.55 16.62
N ASN A 15 -14.15 -1.47 15.89
CA ASN A 15 -13.64 -2.84 15.67
C ASN A 15 -12.52 -2.96 14.60
N LYS A 16 -11.31 -3.15 15.12
CA LYS A 16 -9.97 -2.80 14.61
C LYS A 16 -9.29 -3.60 13.46
N PHE A 17 -8.93 -2.98 12.32
CA PHE A 17 -8.01 -3.45 11.25
C PHE A 17 -7.17 -2.34 10.50
N TYR A 18 -7.53 -1.85 9.28
CA TYR A 18 -6.72 -0.91 8.44
C TYR A 18 -7.54 0.18 7.67
N THR A 19 -7.26 1.49 7.74
CA THR A 19 -8.17 2.56 7.23
C THR A 19 -8.22 2.64 5.71
N ARG A 20 -9.39 2.34 5.14
CA ARG A 20 -9.69 2.49 3.71
C ARG A 20 -10.09 3.93 3.37
N HIS A 21 -9.67 4.39 2.20
CA HIS A 21 -9.98 5.71 1.67
C HIS A 21 -10.49 5.60 0.22
N GLU A 22 -11.44 6.46 -0.14
CA GLU A 22 -12.28 6.32 -1.35
C GLU A 22 -11.77 7.08 -2.59
N SER A 23 -10.75 7.94 -2.48
CA SER A 23 -10.14 8.57 -3.66
C SER A 23 -8.82 9.28 -3.38
N ILE A 24 -7.88 9.13 -4.32
CA ILE A 24 -6.72 10.00 -4.57
C ILE A 24 -6.63 10.27 -6.09
N GLY A 25 -7.78 10.43 -6.75
CA GLY A 25 -7.85 10.49 -8.21
C GLY A 25 -6.87 11.51 -8.83
N SER A 26 -6.17 11.08 -9.87
CA SER A 26 -5.34 11.93 -10.74
C SER A 26 -4.24 12.74 -10.04
N LEU A 27 -3.47 12.13 -9.11
CA LEU A 27 -2.33 12.80 -8.45
C LEU A 27 -1.35 13.48 -9.42
N ASP A 28 -1.10 12.89 -10.60
CA ASP A 28 -0.24 13.47 -11.66
C ASP A 28 -1.03 14.10 -12.82
N GLY A 29 -2.30 14.43 -12.60
CA GLY A 29 -3.21 14.97 -13.62
C GLY A 29 -3.71 13.95 -14.65
N LYS A 30 -3.25 12.69 -14.61
CA LYS A 30 -3.69 11.63 -15.55
C LYS A 30 -4.85 10.83 -14.99
N ASN A 31 -5.82 10.50 -15.85
CA ASN A 31 -6.93 9.61 -15.51
C ASN A 31 -6.45 8.16 -15.37
N THR A 32 -6.06 7.78 -14.15
CA THR A 32 -5.63 6.44 -13.77
C THR A 32 -6.83 5.62 -13.28
N LYS A 33 -7.47 4.89 -14.20
CA LYS A 33 -8.51 3.91 -13.85
C LYS A 33 -7.93 2.87 -12.87
N GLY A 34 -8.43 2.84 -11.64
CA GLY A 34 -8.00 1.90 -10.59
C GLY A 34 -7.77 2.52 -9.21
N LEU A 35 -7.47 3.83 -9.14
CA LEU A 35 -7.11 4.50 -7.87
C LEU A 35 -8.30 4.94 -7.00
N ASN A 36 -9.46 4.31 -7.21
CA ASN A 36 -10.71 4.63 -6.54
C ASN A 36 -10.85 3.99 -5.14
N GLU A 37 -9.90 3.14 -4.73
CA GLU A 37 -9.94 2.55 -3.38
C GLU A 37 -8.56 2.04 -2.94
N TYR A 38 -8.01 2.66 -1.91
CA TYR A 38 -6.73 2.26 -1.30
C TYR A 38 -6.89 1.95 0.18
N LEU A 39 -6.07 1.01 0.67
CA LEU A 39 -6.23 0.38 1.99
C LEU A 39 -5.24 0.92 3.04
N SER A 40 -4.14 1.49 2.57
CA SER A 40 -3.04 1.99 3.40
C SER A 40 -2.13 2.89 2.55
N THR A 41 -1.52 3.89 3.19
CA THR A 41 -0.56 4.82 2.57
C THR A 41 0.63 5.07 3.50
N VAL A 42 1.77 5.43 2.92
CA VAL A 42 2.94 5.90 3.66
C VAL A 42 3.73 6.91 2.82
N ARG A 43 4.51 7.78 3.47
CA ARG A 43 5.43 8.70 2.80
C ARG A 43 6.89 8.28 3.02
N ASP A 44 7.63 8.07 1.94
CA ASP A 44 9.04 7.68 2.02
C ASP A 44 9.97 8.85 2.40
N ASN A 45 11.26 8.55 2.62
CA ASN A 45 12.25 9.55 3.02
C ASN A 45 12.59 10.58 1.90
N LYS A 46 12.04 10.41 0.70
CA LYS A 46 12.15 11.34 -0.43
C LYS A 46 10.80 12.06 -0.69
N ASN A 47 9.90 12.06 0.29
CA ASN A 47 8.54 12.61 0.22
C ASN A 47 7.62 11.98 -0.84
N ASN A 48 7.98 10.85 -1.44
CA ASN A 48 7.06 10.15 -2.34
C ASN A 48 5.90 9.56 -1.53
N LEU A 49 4.68 9.71 -2.03
CA LEU A 49 3.51 9.05 -1.49
C LEU A 49 3.40 7.64 -2.07
N TRP A 50 3.32 6.64 -1.22
CA TRP A 50 3.07 5.26 -1.59
C TRP A 50 1.73 4.79 -1.04
N PHE A 51 1.01 3.97 -1.79
CA PHE A 51 -0.31 3.48 -1.42
C PHE A 51 -0.59 2.10 -2.03
N VAL A 52 -1.40 1.30 -1.34
CA VAL A 52 -1.76 -0.06 -1.78
C VAL A 52 -3.24 -0.17 -2.13
N THR A 53 -3.51 -0.76 -3.28
CA THR A 53 -4.87 -1.01 -3.80
C THR A 53 -5.23 -2.49 -3.61
N TYR A 54 -6.51 -2.77 -3.42
CA TYR A 54 -6.97 -4.15 -3.18
C TYR A 54 -6.77 -5.01 -4.44
N ARG A 55 -5.89 -6.01 -4.36
CA ARG A 55 -5.51 -6.95 -5.45
C ARG A 55 -4.85 -6.33 -6.68
N ASP A 56 -4.63 -5.02 -6.69
CA ASP A 56 -4.02 -4.30 -7.82
C ASP A 56 -2.57 -3.83 -7.49
N GLY A 57 -2.10 -4.01 -6.26
CA GLY A 57 -0.68 -3.89 -5.93
C GLY A 57 -0.31 -2.56 -5.25
N VAL A 58 0.91 -2.08 -5.51
CA VAL A 58 1.44 -0.85 -4.90
C VAL A 58 1.62 0.21 -5.97
N TRP A 59 1.28 1.44 -5.60
CA TRP A 59 1.46 2.61 -6.43
C TRP A 59 2.31 3.64 -5.69
N LYS A 60 3.08 4.40 -6.46
CA LYS A 60 3.94 5.48 -5.99
C LYS A 60 3.63 6.75 -6.77
N TYR A 61 3.48 7.86 -6.05
CA TYR A 61 3.47 9.20 -6.61
C TYR A 61 4.66 9.99 -6.08
N ASP A 62 5.47 10.56 -6.98
CA ASP A 62 6.69 11.32 -6.63
C ASP A 62 6.54 12.84 -6.68
N GLY A 63 5.30 13.34 -6.76
CA GLY A 63 5.02 14.75 -7.00
C GLY A 63 4.90 15.13 -8.49
N THR A 64 5.27 14.22 -9.42
CA THR A 64 5.24 14.49 -10.87
C THR A 64 4.65 13.36 -11.70
N LYS A 65 4.81 12.10 -11.28
CA LYS A 65 4.31 10.92 -11.99
C LYS A 65 3.84 9.85 -11.03
N ILE A 66 2.86 9.07 -11.50
CA ILE A 66 2.44 7.83 -10.87
C ILE A 66 3.25 6.66 -11.45
N THR A 67 3.72 5.74 -10.60
CA THR A 67 4.41 4.49 -10.96
C THR A 67 3.71 3.30 -10.29
N HIS A 68 3.46 2.24 -11.05
CA HIS A 68 2.81 1.01 -10.58
C HIS A 68 3.84 -0.09 -10.28
N TYR A 69 3.60 -0.86 -9.23
CA TYR A 69 4.39 -2.01 -8.82
C TYR A 69 3.44 -3.17 -8.51
N THR A 70 3.26 -4.06 -9.49
CA THR A 70 2.55 -5.32 -9.30
C THR A 70 3.26 -6.18 -8.26
N VAL A 71 2.50 -6.85 -7.39
CA VAL A 71 3.04 -7.78 -6.39
C VAL A 71 2.34 -9.12 -6.53
N GLN A 72 3.12 -10.16 -6.78
CA GLN A 72 2.60 -11.48 -7.12
C GLN A 72 3.30 -12.60 -6.35
N ALA A 73 2.60 -13.72 -6.20
CA ALA A 73 3.14 -15.00 -5.76
C ALA A 73 2.70 -16.06 -6.78
N ASN A 74 3.66 -16.82 -7.34
CA ASN A 74 3.40 -17.87 -8.33
C ASN A 74 2.51 -17.39 -9.50
N ALA A 75 2.84 -16.22 -10.06
CA ALA A 75 2.10 -15.55 -11.14
C ALA A 75 0.62 -15.21 -10.84
N LYS A 76 0.24 -15.11 -9.55
CA LYS A 76 -1.06 -14.62 -9.10
C LYS A 76 -0.91 -13.35 -8.27
N ASP A 77 -1.79 -12.38 -8.48
CA ASP A 77 -1.83 -11.15 -7.69
C ASP A 77 -2.19 -11.46 -6.25
N ILE A 78 -1.41 -10.90 -5.31
CA ILE A 78 -1.65 -11.10 -3.88
C ILE A 78 -2.50 -9.97 -3.30
N THR A 79 -3.33 -10.30 -2.32
CA THR A 79 -4.09 -9.29 -1.59
C THR A 79 -3.14 -8.57 -0.62
N LEU A 80 -2.85 -7.30 -0.90
CA LEU A 80 -2.15 -6.39 0.01
C LEU A 80 -3.16 -5.75 0.97
N PHE A 81 -2.73 -5.45 2.20
CA PHE A 81 -3.54 -4.70 3.18
C PHE A 81 -2.84 -3.42 3.65
N SER A 82 -1.54 -3.51 3.90
CA SER A 82 -0.78 -2.43 4.52
C SER A 82 0.52 -2.18 3.78
N ILE A 83 0.93 -0.91 3.76
CA ILE A 83 2.30 -0.50 3.51
C ILE A 83 2.81 0.25 4.73
N TYR A 84 4.04 -0.05 5.12
CA TYR A 84 4.71 0.57 6.26
C TYR A 84 6.13 0.97 5.87
N LYS A 85 6.65 2.01 6.52
CA LYS A 85 8.04 2.44 6.40
C LYS A 85 8.69 2.29 7.77
N ASP A 86 9.76 1.53 7.85
CA ASP A 86 10.50 1.36 9.11
C ASP A 86 11.45 2.53 9.39
N ASN A 87 12.16 2.44 10.52
CA ASN A 87 13.09 3.47 10.99
C ASN A 87 14.33 3.63 10.08
N ASN A 88 14.68 2.61 9.27
CA ASN A 88 15.75 2.68 8.29
C ASN A 88 15.28 3.32 6.97
N GLY A 89 13.97 3.53 6.81
CA GLY A 89 13.35 4.01 5.59
C GLY A 89 12.96 2.91 4.59
N ASP A 90 13.10 1.64 4.98
CA ASP A 90 12.69 0.51 4.14
C ASP A 90 11.16 0.41 4.07
N LEU A 91 10.65 0.08 2.89
CA LEU A 91 9.22 -0.11 2.66
C LEU A 91 8.83 -1.59 2.75
N TRP A 92 7.81 -1.85 3.55
CA TRP A 92 7.30 -3.18 3.89
C TRP A 92 5.82 -3.30 3.53
N LEU A 93 5.39 -4.46 3.04
CA LEU A 93 3.98 -4.77 2.77
C LEU A 93 3.48 -5.90 3.68
N GLY A 94 2.28 -5.70 4.25
CA GLY A 94 1.48 -6.77 4.84
C GLY A 94 0.52 -7.36 3.82
N THR A 95 0.45 -8.69 3.74
CA THR A 95 -0.29 -9.43 2.71
C THR A 95 -1.21 -10.49 3.32
N HIS A 96 -2.32 -10.83 2.63
CA HIS A 96 -3.15 -11.98 3.01
C HIS A 96 -2.37 -13.28 2.74
N GLU A 97 -2.12 -14.07 3.78
CA GLU A 97 -1.58 -15.44 3.73
C GLU A 97 -0.22 -15.63 3.03
N ASN A 98 0.41 -14.56 2.53
CA ASN A 98 1.64 -14.63 1.72
C ASN A 98 2.88 -14.09 2.45
N GLY A 99 2.76 -13.64 3.70
CA GLY A 99 3.85 -13.13 4.54
C GLY A 99 4.14 -11.64 4.31
N ALA A 100 5.33 -11.20 4.66
CA ALA A 100 5.80 -9.83 4.44
C ALA A 100 6.60 -9.71 3.14
N TYR A 101 6.52 -8.55 2.48
CA TYR A 101 7.36 -8.23 1.31
C TYR A 101 8.14 -6.94 1.60
N LYS A 102 9.39 -6.86 1.14
CA LYS A 102 10.27 -5.69 1.29
C LYS A 102 10.56 -5.07 -0.09
N PHE A 103 10.60 -3.75 -0.18
CA PHE A 103 11.02 -3.06 -1.40
C PHE A 103 12.55 -3.06 -1.53
N ASN A 104 13.08 -3.57 -2.65
CA ASN A 104 14.53 -3.65 -2.89
C ASN A 104 15.08 -2.46 -3.73
N GLY A 105 14.31 -1.37 -3.83
CA GLY A 105 14.63 -0.23 -4.70
C GLY A 105 14.11 -0.35 -6.14
N LYS A 106 13.73 -1.55 -6.60
CA LYS A 106 13.15 -1.80 -7.93
C LYS A 106 11.76 -2.44 -7.88
N LYS A 107 11.55 -3.41 -6.99
CA LYS A 107 10.30 -4.17 -6.83
C LYS A 107 10.13 -4.63 -5.38
N PHE A 108 8.94 -5.12 -5.06
CA PHE A 108 8.68 -5.81 -3.79
C PHE A 108 9.01 -7.29 -3.90
N GLU A 109 9.80 -7.81 -2.98
CA GLU A 109 10.18 -9.23 -2.90
C GLU A 109 9.75 -9.82 -1.56
N LYS A 110 9.31 -11.08 -1.57
CA LYS A 110 8.89 -11.78 -0.35
C LYS A 110 10.08 -11.87 0.61
N PHE A 111 9.91 -11.29 1.79
CA PHE A 111 10.94 -11.31 2.82
C PHE A 111 11.17 -12.75 3.29
N LYS A 112 12.45 -13.10 3.45
CA LYS A 112 12.93 -14.32 4.09
C LYS A 112 13.92 -13.88 5.18
N PRO A 113 13.77 -14.35 6.43
CA PRO A 113 14.76 -14.12 7.48
C PRO A 113 16.08 -14.84 7.17
#